data_AF-A0A7V0JHC9-F1
#
_entry.id   AF-A0A7V0JHC9-F1
#
_cell.length_a   1.000
_cell.length_b   1.000
_cell.length_c   1.000
_cell.angle_alpha   90.00
_cell.angle_beta   90.00
_cell.angle_gamma   90.00
#
_symmetry.space_group_name_H-M   'P 1'
#
loop_
_entity.id
_entity.type
_entity.pdbx_description
1 polymer ?
#
loop_
_entity_poly.entity_id
_entity_poly.type
_entity_poly.pdbx_seq_one_letter_code
_entity_poly.pdbx_strand_id
1 'polypeptide(L)'
;YFRLQPIEVGQSVYIQVHDIRKTYPLKVDILARETVETPAGIFDCIKVEPVLESAGIFKSKGRIFLWFTDDERRMPVILKAKVLIGSITAYLKEYKPGMPVEDP
;
A
#
# COMPACT_ATOMS: atom_id res chain seq x y z
N TYR A 1 11.32 -4.36 1.07
CA TYR A 1 11.09 -5.68 0.46
C TYR A 1 9.94 -5.68 -0.56
N PHE A 2 8.80 -5.01 -0.32
CA PHE A 2 7.65 -4.95 -1.27
C PHE A 2 8.00 -4.39 -2.68
N ARG A 3 8.88 -3.39 -2.78
CA ARG A 3 9.26 -2.72 -4.04
C ARG A 3 9.86 -3.66 -5.11
N LEU A 4 10.38 -4.81 -4.72
CA LEU A 4 11.12 -5.74 -5.61
C LEU A 4 10.28 -6.92 -6.12
N GLN A 5 9.01 -7.01 -5.75
CA GLN A 5 8.16 -8.15 -6.13
C GLN A 5 7.48 -7.87 -7.48
N PRO A 6 7.35 -8.87 -8.38
CA PRO A 6 6.56 -8.73 -9.60
C PRO A 6 5.11 -8.42 -9.23
N ILE A 7 4.60 -7.30 -9.76
CA ILE A 7 3.26 -6.81 -9.44
C ILE A 7 2.32 -7.20 -10.57
N GLU A 8 1.68 -8.35 -10.40
CA GLU A 8 0.64 -8.85 -11.30
C GLU A 8 -0.73 -8.72 -10.64
N VAL A 9 -1.66 -8.07 -11.35
CA VAL A 9 -3.04 -7.92 -10.88
C VAL A 9 -3.69 -9.30 -10.71
N GLY A 10 -4.34 -9.51 -9.57
CA GLY A 10 -4.95 -10.79 -9.19
C GLY A 10 -4.02 -11.74 -8.44
N GLN A 11 -2.73 -11.41 -8.32
CA GLN A 11 -1.78 -12.17 -7.49
C GLN A 11 -1.67 -11.59 -6.07
N SER A 12 -1.14 -12.41 -5.18
CA SER A 12 -0.80 -12.01 -3.81
C SER A 12 0.69 -12.11 -3.60
N VAL A 13 1.25 -11.15 -2.86
CA VAL A 13 2.64 -11.21 -2.39
C VAL A 13 2.67 -11.24 -0.87
N TYR A 14 3.66 -11.92 -0.30
CA TYR A 14 3.85 -11.97 1.14
C TYR A 14 5.07 -11.11 1.51
N ILE A 15 4.87 -10.17 2.43
CA ILE A 15 5.94 -9.34 2.97
C ILE A 15 6.11 -9.59 4.47
N GLN A 16 7.35 -9.67 4.93
CA GLN A 16 7.62 -9.76 6.36
C GLN A 16 7.44 -8.39 6.99
N VAL A 17 6.51 -8.29 7.95
CA VAL A 17 6.25 -7.09 8.73
C VAL A 17 6.78 -7.33 10.14
N HIS A 18 7.57 -6.38 10.62
CA HIS A 18 8.09 -6.37 11.98
C HIS A 18 7.25 -5.43 12.84
N ASP A 19 6.61 -5.99 13.86
CA ASP A 19 6.05 -5.27 14.99
C ASP A 19 6.99 -5.46 16.20
N ILE A 20 6.92 -4.57 17.19
CA ILE A 20 7.81 -4.44 18.36
C ILE A 20 8.13 -5.79 19.03
N ARG A 21 7.23 -6.77 18.94
CA ARG A 21 7.37 -8.08 19.57
C ARG A 21 7.47 -9.25 18.61
N LYS A 22 7.12 -9.10 17.32
CA LYS A 22 6.97 -10.23 16.38
C LYS A 22 7.18 -9.83 14.92
N THR A 23 7.79 -10.72 14.17
CA THR A 23 7.77 -10.71 12.70
C THR A 23 6.65 -11.63 12.22
N TYR A 24 5.85 -11.18 11.28
CA TYR A 24 4.83 -12.04 10.65
C TYR A 24 4.71 -11.76 9.14
N PRO A 25 4.37 -12.77 8.34
CA PRO A 25 4.07 -12.58 6.93
C PRO A 25 2.72 -11.86 6.80
N LEU A 26 2.72 -10.70 6.16
CA LEU A 26 1.52 -10.01 5.72
C LEU A 26 1.26 -10.37 4.26
N LYS A 27 0.09 -10.95 4.00
CA LYS A 27 -0.42 -11.13 2.65
C LYS A 27 -0.87 -9.78 2.10
N VAL A 28 -0.46 -9.46 0.88
CA VAL A 28 -0.86 -8.25 0.15
C VAL A 28 -1.43 -8.67 -1.19
N ASP A 29 -2.72 -8.41 -1.38
CA ASP A 29 -3.42 -8.67 -2.64
C ASP A 29 -3.24 -7.50 -3.61
N ILE A 30 -2.82 -7.79 -4.83
CA ILE A 30 -2.69 -6.81 -5.90
C ILE A 30 -4.02 -6.76 -6.65
N LEU A 31 -4.77 -5.68 -6.46
CA LEU A 31 -6.16 -5.62 -6.86
C LEU A 31 -6.38 -5.08 -8.27
N ALA A 32 -5.69 -3.99 -8.63
CA ALA A 32 -5.92 -3.31 -9.90
C ALA A 32 -4.77 -2.34 -10.22
N ARG A 33 -4.71 -1.93 -11.49
CA ARG A 33 -4.02 -0.70 -11.93
C ARG A 33 -5.08 0.35 -12.24
N GLU A 34 -4.93 1.55 -11.68
CA GLU A 34 -5.85 2.66 -11.89
C GLU A 34 -5.12 4.01 -11.86
N THR A 35 -5.50 4.91 -12.76
CA THR A 35 -5.07 6.31 -12.74
C THR A 35 -5.92 7.05 -11.70
N VAL A 36 -5.28 7.74 -10.76
CA VAL A 36 -5.94 8.45 -9.66
C VAL A 36 -5.49 9.90 -9.59
N GLU A 37 -6.38 10.77 -9.13
CA GLU A 37 -6.12 12.20 -8.93
C GLU A 37 -6.06 12.52 -7.44
N THR A 38 -5.04 13.30 -7.05
CA THR A 38 -4.88 13.85 -5.71
C THR A 38 -4.47 15.33 -5.80
N PRO A 39 -4.45 16.08 -4.67
CA PRO A 39 -3.91 17.44 -4.68
C PRO A 39 -2.44 17.53 -5.15
N ALA A 40 -1.67 16.44 -5.08
CA ALA A 40 -0.30 16.38 -5.56
C ALA A 40 -0.18 16.12 -7.08
N GLY A 41 -1.28 15.80 -7.78
CA GLY A 41 -1.30 15.53 -9.22
C GLY A 41 -2.05 14.25 -9.60
N ILE A 42 -1.86 13.82 -10.84
CA ILE A 42 -2.44 12.61 -11.41
C ILE A 42 -1.35 11.53 -11.48
N PHE A 43 -1.68 10.32 -11.04
CA PHE A 43 -0.73 9.21 -10.96
C PHE A 43 -1.35 7.92 -11.48
N ASP A 44 -0.61 7.22 -12.34
CA ASP A 44 -0.88 5.80 -12.58
C ASP A 44 -0.45 5.01 -11.35
N CYS A 45 -1.36 4.22 -10.81
CA CYS A 45 -1.17 3.53 -9.54
C CYS A 45 -1.52 2.05 -9.61
N ILE A 46 -0.87 1.27 -8.76
CA ILE A 46 -1.33 -0.05 -8.37
C ILE A 46 -2.07 0.06 -7.04
N LYS A 47 -3.28 -0.48 -7.02
CA LYS A 47 -4.08 -0.63 -5.82
C LYS A 47 -3.84 -1.99 -5.18
N VAL A 48 -3.60 -1.99 -3.88
CA VAL A 48 -3.37 -3.19 -3.10
C VAL A 48 -4.19 -3.22 -1.82
N GLU A 49 -4.42 -4.43 -1.30
CA GLU A 49 -5.07 -4.66 -0.01
C GLU A 49 -4.19 -5.56 0.87
N PRO A 50 -3.65 -5.04 1.98
CA PRO A 50 -3.06 -5.89 3.00
C PRO A 50 -4.15 -6.69 3.72
N VAL A 51 -4.00 -8.01 3.72
CA VAL A 51 -4.89 -8.95 4.39
C VAL A 51 -4.24 -9.38 5.70
N LEU A 52 -4.74 -8.84 6.80
CA LEU A 52 -4.34 -9.26 8.13
C LEU A 52 -4.94 -10.64 8.44
N GLU A 53 -4.10 -11.66 8.46
CA GLU A 53 -4.48 -12.97 8.96
C GLU A 53 -4.56 -12.90 10.49
N SER A 54 -5.75 -12.62 11.04
CA SER A 54 -5.96 -12.65 12.48
C SER A 54 -5.97 -14.11 12.97
N ALA A 55 -5.07 -14.47 13.88
CA ALA A 55 -5.25 -15.67 14.69
C ALA A 55 -6.43 -15.46 15.66
N GLY A 56 -7.55 -16.16 15.44
CA GLY A 56 -8.67 -16.23 16.40
C GLY A 56 -9.95 -15.46 16.06
N ILE A 57 -10.80 -15.28 17.07
CA ILE A 57 -12.22 -14.84 16.98
C ILE A 57 -12.35 -13.34 16.61
N PHE A 58 -11.25 -12.58 16.70
CA PHE A 58 -11.20 -11.17 16.36
C PHE A 58 -10.66 -10.97 14.94
N LYS A 59 -11.49 -11.25 13.92
CA LYS A 59 -11.26 -10.72 12.58
C LYS A 59 -11.34 -9.19 12.67
N SER A 60 -10.29 -8.49 12.28
CA SER A 60 -10.39 -7.04 12.06
C SER A 60 -11.48 -6.83 11.00
N LYS A 61 -12.59 -6.19 11.37
CA LYS A 61 -13.73 -6.00 10.45
C LYS A 61 -13.49 -4.87 9.45
N GLY A 62 -12.28 -4.30 9.42
CA GLY A 62 -11.90 -3.22 8.54
C GLY A 62 -11.04 -3.70 7.39
N ARG A 63 -11.15 -3.02 6.24
CA ARG A 63 -10.33 -3.26 5.05
C ARG A 63 -9.44 -2.06 4.80
N ILE A 64 -8.19 -2.28 4.46
CA ILE A 64 -7.26 -1.20 4.10
C ILE A 64 -6.96 -1.34 2.61
N PHE A 65 -6.97 -0.23 1.90
CA PHE A 65 -6.53 -0.15 0.52
C PHE A 65 -5.43 0.90 0.41
N LEU A 66 -4.40 0.58 -0.35
CA LEU A 66 -3.27 1.46 -0.60
C LEU A 66 -3.08 1.60 -2.10
N TRP A 67 -2.75 2.80 -2.55
CA TRP A 67 -2.34 3.08 -3.90
C TRP A 67 -0.89 3.47 -3.90
N PHE A 68 -0.10 2.79 -4.72
CA PHE A 68 1.29 3.11 -4.96
C PHE A 68 1.48 3.50 -6.41
N THR A 69 2.34 4.46 -6.71
CA THR A 69 2.70 4.79 -8.10
C THR A 69 3.14 3.54 -8.87
N ASP A 70 2.73 3.44 -10.14
CA ASP A 70 3.17 2.38 -11.05
C ASP A 70 4.54 2.70 -11.67
N ASP A 71 5.50 3.10 -10.83
CA ASP A 71 6.89 3.37 -11.18
C ASP A 71 7.85 2.65 -10.21
N GLU A 72 9.15 2.78 -10.42
CA GLU A 72 10.17 2.15 -9.55
C GLU A 72 10.12 2.65 -8.11
N ARG A 73 9.62 3.88 -7.87
CA ARG A 73 9.56 4.46 -6.53
C ARG A 73 8.49 3.80 -5.69
N ARG A 74 7.39 3.34 -6.31
CA ARG A 74 6.23 2.74 -5.62
C ARG A 74 5.80 3.64 -4.45
N MET A 75 5.65 4.94 -4.73
CA MET A 75 5.34 5.95 -3.73
C MET A 75 3.86 5.84 -3.33
N PRO A 76 3.51 5.86 -2.03
CA PRO A 76 2.12 5.84 -1.59
C PRO A 76 1.40 7.14 -2.00
N VAL A 77 0.27 7.00 -2.69
CA VAL A 77 -0.53 8.11 -3.22
C VAL A 77 -1.85 8.25 -2.47
N ILE A 78 -2.51 7.14 -2.12
CA ILE A 78 -3.78 7.12 -1.40
C ILE A 78 -3.75 6.01 -0.35
N LEU A 79 -4.32 6.28 0.82
CA LEU A 79 -4.67 5.27 1.83
C LEU A 79 -6.17 5.36 2.11
N LYS A 80 -6.88 4.25 2.01
CA LYS A 80 -8.30 4.16 2.37
C LYS A 80 -8.53 3.05 3.38
N ALA A 81 -8.92 3.42 4.59
CA ALA A 81 -9.36 2.49 5.61
C ALA A 81 -10.90 2.45 5.64
N LYS A 82 -11.50 1.32 5.31
CA LYS A 82 -12.93 1.05 5.49
C LYS A 82 -13.14 0.39 6.85
N VAL A 83 -14.07 0.92 7.62
CA VAL A 83 -14.55 0.37 8.89
C VAL A 83 -16.06 0.15 8.80
N LEU A 84 -16.70 -0.42 9.83
CA LEU A 84 -18.16 -0.67 9.77
C LEU A 84 -18.97 0.61 9.52
N ILE A 85 -18.54 1.73 10.10
CA ILE A 85 -19.29 2.98 10.13
C ILE A 85 -18.60 4.00 9.21
N GLY A 86 -18.27 3.58 7.99
CA GLY A 86 -17.73 4.46 6.94
C GLY A 86 -16.27 4.22 6.58
N SER A 87 -15.59 5.26 6.15
CA SER A 87 -14.19 5.16 5.72
C SER A 87 -13.40 6.43 5.95
N ILE A 88 -12.12 6.26 6.27
CA ILE A 88 -11.13 7.33 6.29
C ILE A 88 -10.31 7.21 5.00
N THR A 89 -10.15 8.31 4.27
CA THR A 89 -9.30 8.37 3.07
C THR A 89 -8.28 9.48 3.22
N ALA A 90 -7.01 9.16 3.05
CA ALA A 90 -5.90 10.10 3.01
C ALA A 90 -5.35 10.16 1.58
N TYR A 91 -5.11 11.37 1.09
CA TYR A 91 -4.56 11.65 -0.24
C TYR A 91 -3.19 12.31 -0.10
N LEU A 92 -2.27 11.95 -0.99
CA LEU A 92 -0.99 12.64 -1.12
C LEU A 92 -1.25 14.11 -1.48
N LYS A 93 -0.83 15.01 -0.61
CA LYS A 93 -1.04 16.46 -0.76
C LYS A 93 0.07 17.13 -1.56
N GLU A 94 1.32 16.77 -1.28
CA GLU A 94 2.52 17.29 -1.93
C GLU A 94 3.65 16.26 -1.75
N TYR A 95 4.60 16.21 -2.69
CA TYR A 95 5.86 15.50 -2.51
C TYR A 95 6.99 16.28 -3.19
N LYS A 96 8.21 16.15 -2.67
CA LYS A 96 9.43 16.68 -3.28
C LYS A 96 10.43 15.54 -3.43
N PRO A 97 10.90 15.22 -4.65
CA PRO A 97 11.98 14.27 -4.82
C PRO A 97 13.22 14.72 -4.04
N GLY A 98 13.87 13.79 -3.33
CA GLY A 98 15.21 14.06 -2.80
C GLY A 98 16.22 14.23 -3.93
N MET A 99 17.28 15.00 -3.68
CA MET A 99 18.43 15.03 -4.60
C MET A 99 19.14 13.67 -4.53
N PRO A 100 19.60 13.12 -5.67
CA PRO A 100 20.51 11.99 -5.66
C PRO A 100 21.74 12.36 -4.82
N VAL A 101 22.08 11.51 -3.85
CA VAL A 101 23.39 11.61 -3.20
C VAL A 101 24.37 11.01 -4.20
N GLU A 102 25.28 11.83 -4.74
CA GLU A 102 26.40 11.31 -5.51
C GLU A 102 27.25 10.45 -4.56
N ASP A 103 27.49 9.19 -4.94
CA ASP A 103 28.39 8.31 -4.18
C ASP A 103 29.80 8.92 -4.20
N PRO A 104 30.53 8.92 -3.07
CA PRO A 104 31.87 9.49 -2.95
C PRO A 104 32.93 8.74 -3.77
#